data_AF-A0A957FD03-F1
#
_entry.id   AF-A0A957FD03-F1
#
_cell.length_a   1.000
_cell.length_b   1.000
_cell.length_c   1.000
_cell.angle_alpha   90.00
_cell.angle_beta   90.00
_cell.angle_gamma   90.00
#
_symmetry.space_group_name_H-M   'P 1'
#
loop_
_entity.id
_entity.type
_entity.pdbx_description
1 polymer ?
#
loop_
_entity_poly.entity_id
_entity_poly.type
_entity_poly.pdbx_seq_one_letter_code
_entity_poly.pdbx_strand_id
1 'polypeptide(L)'
;MTPKQVPADEGSEQAQFIEPNTHSFILKVWLEDEVDDTKIWRGYLTHVASGQRVYFKNLLEMNNHLTPHLKRIGFPLPFWWRAYQWLTK
;
A
#
# COMPACT_ATOMS: atom_id res chain seq x y z
N MET A 1 -3.00 5.85 -55.34
CA MET A 1 -2.37 5.85 -54.01
C MET A 1 -3.42 6.25 -52.99
N THR A 2 -4.03 5.28 -52.33
CA THR A 2 -4.89 5.54 -51.16
C THR A 2 -4.01 5.52 -49.91
N PRO A 3 -4.20 6.45 -48.95
CA PRO A 3 -3.45 6.41 -47.70
C PRO A 3 -3.84 5.15 -46.94
N LYS A 4 -2.85 4.35 -46.55
CA LYS A 4 -3.04 3.20 -45.68
C LYS A 4 -3.48 3.72 -44.32
N GLN A 5 -4.72 3.45 -43.92
CA GLN A 5 -5.19 3.81 -42.59
C GLN A 5 -4.35 3.05 -41.56
N VAL A 6 -3.64 3.80 -40.73
CA VAL A 6 -3.03 3.31 -39.49
C VAL A 6 -4.20 2.99 -38.55
N PRO A 7 -4.30 1.78 -37.98
CA PRO A 7 -5.32 1.52 -36.98
C PRO A 7 -4.99 2.37 -35.75
N ALA A 8 -5.86 3.35 -35.49
CA ALA A 8 -5.88 4.12 -34.27
C ALA A 8 -6.60 3.29 -33.20
N ASP A 9 -5.92 2.32 -32.60
CA ASP A 9 -6.21 1.88 -31.23
C ASP A 9 -5.06 1.03 -30.67
N GLU A 10 -3.95 1.70 -30.34
CA GLU A 10 -3.07 1.20 -29.28
C GLU A 10 -3.33 2.07 -28.06
N GLY A 11 -4.61 2.13 -27.63
CA GLY A 11 -5.01 2.61 -26.33
C GLY A 11 -4.49 1.67 -25.26
N SER A 12 -3.18 1.72 -24.99
CA SER A 12 -2.51 1.38 -23.73
C SER A 12 -3.31 0.43 -22.83
N GLU A 13 -3.54 -0.79 -23.30
CA GLU A 13 -3.92 -1.89 -22.43
C GLU A 13 -2.62 -2.27 -21.73
N GLN A 14 -2.25 -1.45 -20.74
CA GLN A 14 -1.30 -1.83 -19.70
C GLN A 14 -1.99 -2.97 -18.95
N ALA A 15 -1.97 -4.15 -19.56
CA ALA A 15 -2.30 -5.40 -18.95
C ALA A 15 -1.48 -5.43 -17.67
N GLN A 16 -2.16 -5.16 -16.57
CA GLN A 16 -1.61 -5.19 -15.24
C GLN A 16 -1.22 -6.65 -15.01
N PHE A 17 -0.01 -7.02 -15.43
CA PHE A 17 0.62 -8.27 -15.06
C PHE A 17 0.74 -8.23 -13.54
N ILE A 18 -0.29 -8.69 -12.85
CA ILE A 18 -0.19 -8.99 -11.43
C ILE A 18 0.67 -10.24 -11.37
N GLU A 19 1.97 -10.02 -11.20
CA GLU A 19 2.91 -11.08 -10.91
C GLU A 19 2.31 -11.95 -9.77
N PRO A 20 2.23 -13.28 -9.96
CA PRO A 20 1.71 -14.15 -8.91
C PRO A 20 2.56 -13.96 -7.65
N ASN A 21 1.90 -13.75 -6.51
CA ASN A 21 2.50 -13.41 -5.20
C ASN A 21 3.02 -11.96 -5.06
N THR A 22 2.62 -11.03 -5.92
CA THR A 22 2.89 -9.60 -5.73
C THR A 22 1.67 -8.89 -5.12
N HIS A 23 1.90 -8.08 -4.09
CA HIS A 23 0.91 -7.18 -3.50
C HIS A 23 1.36 -5.73 -3.65
N SER A 24 0.51 -4.89 -4.25
CA SER A 24 0.77 -3.45 -4.38
C SER A 24 -0.06 -2.66 -3.36
N PHE A 25 0.55 -1.61 -2.82
CA PHE A 25 -0.09 -0.71 -1.87
C PHE A 25 0.15 0.75 -2.25
N ILE A 26 -0.86 1.59 -2.01
CA ILE A 26 -0.74 3.04 -2.08
C ILE A 26 -0.73 3.57 -0.65
N LEU A 27 0.36 4.23 -0.28
CA LEU A 27 0.55 4.90 1.00
C LEU A 27 0.26 6.39 0.86
N LYS A 28 -0.67 6.93 1.64
CA LYS A 28 -0.88 8.37 1.81
C LYS A 28 -0.56 8.75 3.25
N VAL A 29 0.21 9.82 3.44
CA VAL A 29 0.59 10.34 4.76
C VAL A 29 0.40 11.86 4.75
N TRP A 30 -0.15 12.41 5.83
CA TRP A 30 -0.30 13.85 6.02
C TRP A 30 -0.14 14.21 7.50
N LEU A 31 0.15 15.48 7.77
CA LEU A 31 0.14 16.04 9.13
C LEU A 31 -1.24 16.61 9.43
N GLU A 32 -1.69 16.41 10.66
CA GLU A 32 -2.91 16.97 11.23
C GLU A 32 -2.51 17.73 12.49
N ASP A 33 -2.96 18.98 12.59
CA ASP A 33 -2.71 19.82 13.76
C ASP A 33 -3.73 19.45 14.84
N GLU A 34 -3.26 19.14 16.05
CA GLU A 34 -4.14 18.98 17.22
C GLU A 34 -4.29 20.29 18.00
N VAL A 35 -5.28 20.30 18.90
CA VAL A 35 -5.71 21.48 19.70
C VAL A 35 -4.57 22.04 20.58
N ASP A 36 -3.51 21.27 20.81
CA ASP A 36 -2.38 21.61 21.70
C ASP A 36 -1.05 21.78 20.93
N ASP A 37 -1.09 22.30 19.69
CA ASP A 37 0.08 22.52 18.81
C ASP A 37 0.95 21.26 18.53
N THR A 38 0.45 20.08 18.90
CA THR A 38 1.11 18.81 18.66
C THR A 38 0.80 18.35 17.25
N LYS A 39 1.84 18.22 16.42
CA LYS A 39 1.72 17.69 15.06
C LYS A 39 1.60 16.17 15.11
N ILE A 40 0.44 15.65 14.78
CA ILE A 40 0.25 14.21 14.62
C ILE A 40 0.14 13.88 13.15
N TRP A 41 0.90 12.89 12.70
CA TRP A 41 0.78 12.41 11.34
C TRP A 41 -0.30 11.32 11.27
N ARG A 42 -1.03 11.31 10.16
CA ARG A 42 -2.06 10.32 9.83
C ARG A 42 -1.75 9.69 8.50
N GLY A 43 -2.35 8.54 8.22
CA GLY A 43 -2.15 7.88 6.94
C GLY A 43 -3.30 6.99 6.50
N TYR A 44 -3.30 6.71 5.20
CA TYR A 44 -4.12 5.69 4.57
C TYR A 44 -3.24 4.71 3.82
N LEU A 45 -3.46 3.42 4.06
CA LEU A 45 -2.87 2.33 3.30
C LEU A 45 -3.98 1.71 2.46
N THR A 46 -3.84 1.78 1.14
CA THR A 46 -4.80 1.18 0.22
C THR A 46 -4.16 -0.01 -0.48
N HIS A 47 -4.69 -1.21 -0.27
CA HIS A 47 -4.27 -2.40 -1.01
C HIS A 47 -4.88 -2.34 -2.41
N VAL A 48 -4.04 -2.27 -3.44
CA VAL A 48 -4.46 -2.01 -4.82
C VAL A 48 -5.36 -3.13 -5.33
N ALA A 49 -5.00 -4.39 -5.09
CA ALA A 49 -5.74 -5.53 -5.66
C ALA A 49 -7.12 -5.76 -5.01
N SER A 50 -7.31 -5.43 -3.74
CA SER A 50 -8.63 -5.56 -3.08
C SER A 50 -9.41 -4.26 -3.00
N GLY A 51 -8.79 -3.12 -3.31
CA GLY A 51 -9.35 -1.79 -3.05
C GLY A 51 -9.52 -1.45 -1.56
N GLN A 52 -9.12 -2.34 -0.64
CA GLN A 52 -9.29 -2.14 0.78
C GLN A 52 -8.41 -0.98 1.25
N ARG A 53 -9.03 0.04 1.82
CA ARG A 53 -8.36 1.18 2.44
C ARG A 53 -8.43 1.07 3.96
N VAL A 54 -7.30 1.28 4.60
CA VAL A 54 -7.19 1.28 6.05
C VAL A 54 -6.55 2.57 6.53
N TYR A 55 -7.18 3.19 7.53
CA TYR A 55 -6.66 4.35 8.22
C TYR A 55 -5.66 3.92 9.29
N PHE A 56 -4.58 4.68 9.47
CA PHE A 56 -3.62 4.44 10.53
C PHE A 56 -3.06 5.76 11.08
N LYS A 57 -2.67 5.75 12.35
CA LYS A 57 -2.17 6.92 13.09
C LYS A 57 -0.69 6.82 13.44
N ASN A 58 -0.08 5.66 13.24
CA ASN A 58 1.31 5.40 13.56
C ASN A 58 1.86 4.26 12.67
N LEU A 59 3.19 4.09 12.65
CA LEU A 59 3.85 3.09 11.82
C LEU A 59 3.49 1.67 12.27
N LEU A 60 3.20 1.47 13.55
CA LEU A 60 2.83 0.17 14.13
C LEU A 60 1.50 -0.34 13.56
N GLU A 61 0.48 0.52 13.52
CA GLU A 61 -0.81 0.22 12.90
C GLU A 61 -0.67 -0.09 11.41
N MET A 62 0.05 0.75 10.66
CA MET A 62 0.35 0.49 9.24
C MET A 62 0.96 -0.90 9.03
N ASN A 63 1.99 -1.18 9.83
CA ASN A 63 2.71 -2.45 9.83
C ASN A 63 1.80 -3.65 10.14
N ASN A 64 0.88 -3.51 11.10
CA ASN A 64 -0.11 -4.54 11.42
C ASN A 64 -1.02 -4.86 10.22
N HIS A 65 -1.28 -3.87 9.35
CA HIS A 65 -2.04 -4.06 8.11
C HIS A 65 -1.22 -4.71 6.98
N LEU A 66 0.07 -4.40 6.85
CA LEU A 66 0.93 -5.06 5.84
C LEU A 66 1.25 -6.53 6.18
N THR A 67 1.45 -6.82 7.46
CA THR A 67 1.91 -8.13 7.96
C THR A 67 1.13 -9.34 7.41
N PRO A 68 -0.22 -9.35 7.41
CA PRO A 68 -0.99 -10.47 6.86
C PRO A 68 -0.73 -10.72 5.37
N HIS A 69 -0.45 -9.67 4.58
CA HIS A 69 -0.14 -9.81 3.16
C HIS A 69 1.26 -10.38 2.97
N LEU A 70 2.24 -9.92 3.75
CA LEU A 70 3.61 -10.45 3.74
C LEU A 70 3.68 -11.93 4.13
N LYS A 71 2.89 -12.35 5.13
CA LYS A 71 2.80 -13.77 5.49
C LYS A 71 2.23 -14.63 4.37
N ARG A 72 1.25 -14.10 3.62
CA ARG A 72 0.60 -14.83 2.53
C ARG A 72 1.55 -15.13 1.39
N ILE A 73 2.53 -14.25 1.15
CA ILE A 73 3.57 -14.43 0.12
C ILE A 73 4.81 -15.19 0.64
N GLY A 74 4.76 -15.73 1.86
CA GLY A 74 5.83 -16.52 2.45
C GLY A 74 7.01 -15.72 3.00
N PHE A 75 6.86 -14.40 3.20
CA PHE A 75 7.94 -13.59 3.73
C PHE A 75 8.13 -13.86 5.24
N PRO A 76 9.35 -14.25 5.69
CA PRO A 76 9.62 -14.48 7.10
C PRO A 76 9.67 -13.14 7.83
N LEU A 77 8.65 -12.85 8.64
CA LEU A 77 8.67 -11.66 9.48
C LEU A 77 9.76 -11.81 10.55
N PRO A 78 10.67 -10.83 10.71
CA PRO A 78 11.75 -10.93 11.66
C PRO A 78 11.22 -11.07 13.09
N PHE A 79 11.84 -11.94 13.90
CA PHE A 79 11.44 -12.20 15.29
C PHE A 79 11.33 -10.93 16.14
N TRP A 80 12.26 -9.98 15.93
CA TRP A 80 12.31 -8.67 16.59
C TRP A 80 11.06 -7.82 16.37
N TRP A 81 10.30 -8.08 15.30
CA TRP A 81 9.10 -7.36 14.95
C TRP A 81 7.96 -7.62 15.97
N ARG A 82 7.89 -8.83 16.54
CA ARG A 82 6.97 -9.15 17.66
C ARG A 82 7.41 -8.49 18.97
N ALA A 83 8.71 -8.35 19.20
CA ALA A 83 9.25 -7.64 20.36
C ALA A 83 9.00 -6.12 20.25
N TYR A 84 9.13 -5.55 19.04
CA TYR A 84 8.85 -4.15 18.78
C TYR A 84 7.38 -3.79 19.02
N GLN A 85 6.45 -4.69 18.68
CA GLN A 85 5.02 -4.55 19.00
C GLN A 85 4.73 -4.51 20.51
N TRP A 86 5.58 -5.11 21.36
CA TRP A 86 5.38 -5.10 22.81
C TRP A 86 5.90 -3.81 23.45
N LEU A 87 6.97 -3.23 22.92
CA LEU A 87 7.58 -1.99 23.41
C LEU A 87 6.85 -0.72 22.99
N THR A 88 5.99 -0.80 21.97
CA THR A 88 5.25 0.35 21.42
C THR A 88 3.76 0.31 21.75
N LYS A 89 3.38 -0.46 22.78
CA LYS A 89 2.01 -0.61 23.28
C LYS A 89 1.69 0.35 24.42
#